data_AF-A0AAW2X8E3-F1
#
_entry.id   AF-A0AAW2X8E3-F1
#
_cell.length_a   1.000
_cell.length_b   1.000
_cell.length_c   1.000
_cell.angle_alpha   90.00
_cell.angle_beta   90.00
_cell.angle_gamma   90.00
#
_symmetry.space_group_name_H-M   'P 1'
#
loop_
_entity.id
_entity.type
_entity.pdbx_description
1 polymer ?
#
loop_
_entity_poly.entity_id
_entity_poly.type
_entity_poly.pdbx_seq_one_letter_code
_entity_poly.pdbx_strand_id
1 'polypeptide(L)'
;MWCNRREEPHTVRARLDRACCATNWVDLFPRVRVFHEPLACSDHSAIWLMLDGESRQGLNRTKQWFRFEAAWTSNPMCADVIQQAWESVTAPSLHGSLVAKIRACRLGLRQWNRDCFGNIKHKSKELGDKINGMLATTITAEKKAEVEKLRDSLENLAAKE
;
A
#
# COMPACT_ATOMS: atom_id res chain seq x y z
N MET A 1 2.09 -15.64 -11.35
CA MET A 1 1.30 -16.70 -11.98
C MET A 1 0.08 -16.05 -12.60
N TRP A 2 -0.18 -16.37 -13.87
CA TRP A 2 -1.36 -15.91 -14.59
C TRP A 2 -2.58 -16.79 -14.27
N CYS A 3 -3.78 -16.21 -14.26
CA CYS A 3 -5.05 -16.92 -14.09
C CYS A 3 -6.10 -16.37 -15.05
N ASN A 4 -6.82 -17.24 -15.77
CA ASN A 4 -7.89 -16.82 -16.68
C ASN A 4 -9.17 -16.33 -15.96
N ARG A 5 -9.21 -16.42 -14.62
CA ARG A 5 -10.29 -15.96 -13.73
C ARG A 5 -11.68 -16.52 -14.04
N ARG A 6 -11.76 -17.67 -14.72
CA ARG A 6 -13.03 -18.37 -14.95
C ARG A 6 -13.45 -19.17 -13.72
N GLU A 7 -14.73 -19.47 -13.64
CA GLU A 7 -15.29 -20.36 -12.63
C GLU A 7 -14.94 -21.82 -12.96
N GLU A 8 -14.91 -22.68 -11.95
CA GLU A 8 -14.74 -24.12 -12.18
C GLU A 8 -15.86 -24.69 -13.08
N PRO A 9 -15.55 -25.69 -13.92
CA PRO A 9 -14.26 -26.37 -14.09
C PRO A 9 -13.31 -25.67 -15.08
N HIS A 10 -13.60 -24.43 -15.47
CA HIS A 10 -12.90 -23.72 -16.54
C HIS A 10 -11.74 -22.85 -16.06
N THR A 11 -11.42 -22.89 -14.76
CA THR A 11 -10.29 -22.17 -14.18
C THR A 11 -8.98 -22.69 -14.76
N VAL A 12 -8.16 -21.81 -15.32
CA VAL A 12 -6.81 -22.13 -15.80
C VAL A 12 -5.81 -21.21 -15.13
N ARG A 13 -4.75 -21.79 -14.57
CA ARG A 13 -3.59 -21.07 -14.03
C ARG A 13 -2.33 -21.49 -14.76
N ALA A 14 -1.50 -20.52 -15.12
CA ALA A 14 -0.27 -20.76 -15.86
C ALA A 14 0.88 -19.88 -15.36
N ARG A 15 2.11 -20.40 -15.37
CA ARG A 15 3.31 -19.61 -15.08
C ARG A 15 3.90 -19.06 -16.38
N LEU A 16 3.30 -17.97 -16.87
CA LEU A 16 3.70 -17.30 -18.11
C LEU A 16 4.92 -16.39 -17.90
N ASP A 17 4.96 -15.67 -16.78
CA ASP A 17 6.04 -14.71 -16.49
C ASP A 17 7.24 -15.38 -15.81
N ARG A 18 8.44 -15.13 -16.34
CA ARG A 18 9.72 -15.67 -15.86
C ARG A 18 10.80 -14.60 -15.80
N ALA A 19 11.68 -14.69 -14.80
CA ALA A 19 12.93 -13.95 -14.77
C ALA A 19 14.06 -14.89 -15.26
N CYS A 20 14.85 -14.40 -16.22
CA CYS A 20 16.00 -15.12 -16.76
C CYS A 20 17.23 -14.22 -16.60
N CYS A 21 18.38 -14.82 -16.29
CA CYS A 21 19.65 -14.10 -16.17
C CYS A 21 20.79 -14.96 -16.68
N ALA A 22 21.92 -14.32 -17.00
CA ALA A 22 23.14 -15.01 -17.37
C ALA A 22 23.85 -15.56 -16.11
N THR A 23 24.66 -16.60 -16.27
CA THR A 23 25.36 -17.25 -15.15
C THR A 23 26.29 -16.28 -14.43
N ASN A 24 27.03 -15.46 -15.16
CA ASN A 24 27.91 -14.43 -14.59
C ASN A 24 27.15 -13.38 -13.76
N TRP A 25 25.84 -13.18 -13.99
CA TRP A 25 25.02 -12.29 -13.19
C TRP A 25 24.63 -12.93 -11.85
N VAL A 26 24.39 -14.24 -11.83
CA VAL A 26 24.13 -15.00 -10.60
C VAL A 26 25.36 -14.98 -9.68
N ASP A 27 26.56 -15.02 -10.26
CA ASP A 27 27.80 -14.90 -9.50
C ASP A 27 27.92 -13.55 -8.75
N LEU A 28 27.37 -12.47 -9.33
CA LEU A 28 27.31 -11.16 -8.68
C LEU A 28 26.26 -11.09 -7.56
N PHE A 29 25.18 -11.86 -7.68
CA PHE A 29 24.06 -11.86 -6.74
C PHE A 29 23.74 -13.27 -6.25
N PRO A 30 24.64 -13.91 -5.47
CA PRO A 30 24.49 -15.31 -5.07
C PRO A 30 23.30 -15.58 -4.15
N ARG A 31 22.72 -14.52 -3.56
CA ARG A 31 21.53 -14.58 -2.70
C ARG A 31 20.25 -14.16 -3.40
N VAL A 32 20.27 -14.05 -4.74
CA VAL A 32 19.10 -13.61 -5.50
C VAL A 32 17.90 -14.54 -5.26
N ARG A 33 16.73 -13.94 -5.03
CA ARG A 33 15.46 -14.64 -4.97
C ARG A 33 14.43 -13.98 -5.88
N VAL A 34 13.61 -14.82 -6.51
CA VAL A 34 12.48 -14.41 -7.34
C VAL A 34 11.20 -14.74 -6.60
N PHE A 35 10.34 -13.74 -6.43
CA PHE A 35 9.00 -13.90 -5.88
C PHE A 35 7.96 -13.57 -6.95
N HIS A 36 6.88 -14.35 -6.97
CA HIS A 36 5.69 -14.03 -7.77
C HIS A 36 4.64 -13.47 -6.82
N GLU A 37 4.53 -12.14 -6.78
CA GLU A 37 3.58 -11.47 -5.89
C GLU A 37 2.25 -11.26 -6.61
N PRO A 38 1.16 -11.91 -6.18
CA PRO A 38 -0.13 -11.74 -6.83
C PRO A 38 -0.62 -10.29 -6.69
N LEU A 39 -1.03 -9.70 -7.80
CA LEU A 39 -1.55 -8.34 -7.83
C LEU A 39 -3.07 -8.40 -7.83
N ALA A 40 -3.71 -7.73 -6.86
CA ALA A 40 -5.15 -7.77 -6.68
C ALA A 40 -5.92 -7.37 -7.95
N CYS A 41 -5.42 -6.39 -8.71
CA CYS A 41 -6.04 -5.85 -9.92
C CYS A 41 -5.58 -6.55 -11.22
N SER A 42 -4.48 -7.33 -11.24
CA SER A 42 -3.96 -7.97 -12.46
C SER A 42 -4.25 -9.47 -12.51
N ASP A 43 -4.49 -10.00 -13.70
CA ASP A 43 -4.60 -11.44 -13.94
C ASP A 43 -3.21 -12.10 -14.00
N HIS A 44 -2.15 -11.30 -14.03
CA HIS A 44 -0.76 -11.67 -13.80
C HIS A 44 -0.32 -11.40 -12.35
N SER A 45 0.78 -12.04 -11.95
CA SER A 45 1.49 -11.68 -10.71
C SER A 45 2.74 -10.89 -11.07
N ALA A 46 3.07 -9.88 -10.26
CA ALA A 46 4.34 -9.19 -10.38
C ALA A 46 5.50 -10.16 -10.14
N ILE A 47 6.57 -10.00 -10.91
CA ILE A 47 7.85 -10.61 -10.58
C ILE A 47 8.63 -9.62 -9.73
N TRP A 48 8.99 -10.04 -8.53
CA TRP A 48 9.85 -9.28 -7.65
C TRP A 48 11.19 -9.98 -7.47
N LEU A 49 12.26 -9.26 -7.80
CA LEU A 49 13.65 -9.69 -7.65
C LEU A 49 14.25 -9.08 -6.39
N MET A 50 14.80 -9.92 -5.53
CA MET A 50 15.52 -9.54 -4.31
C MET A 50 16.96 -10.00 -4.45
N LEU A 51 17.92 -9.07 -4.43
CA LEU A 51 19.33 -9.35 -4.78
C LEU A 51 20.18 -9.80 -3.59
N ASP A 52 19.85 -9.36 -2.39
CA ASP A 52 20.65 -9.51 -1.16
C ASP A 52 20.14 -10.61 -0.22
N GLY A 53 18.96 -11.17 -0.48
CA GLY A 53 18.39 -12.30 0.26
C GLY A 53 17.91 -11.98 1.68
N GLU A 54 17.83 -10.71 2.06
CA GLU A 54 17.23 -10.31 3.34
C GLU A 54 15.70 -10.28 3.25
N SER A 55 15.03 -10.96 4.18
CA SER A 55 13.57 -10.95 4.31
C SER A 55 13.04 -9.50 4.46
N ARG A 56 11.86 -9.20 3.90
CA ARG A 56 11.11 -7.94 4.13
C ARG A 56 11.01 -7.58 5.63
N GLN A 57 11.10 -8.57 6.50
CA GLN A 57 10.94 -8.43 7.94
C GLN A 57 12.08 -7.61 8.60
N GLY A 58 13.24 -7.45 7.94
CA GLY A 58 14.40 -6.71 8.46
C GLY A 58 14.39 -5.20 8.20
N LEU A 59 13.66 -4.71 7.19
CA LEU A 59 13.52 -3.27 6.89
C LEU A 59 12.57 -2.54 7.86
N ASN A 60 12.22 -3.18 8.97
CA ASN A 60 11.29 -2.63 9.92
C ASN A 60 11.91 -1.49 10.73
N ARG A 61 11.24 -0.35 10.62
CA ARG A 61 11.35 0.86 11.47
C ARG A 61 12.47 1.82 11.10
N THR A 62 12.63 2.13 9.81
CA THR A 62 13.10 3.48 9.47
C THR A 62 12.16 4.47 10.16
N LYS A 63 12.74 5.38 10.95
CA LYS A 63 12.04 6.43 11.68
C LYS A 63 11.06 7.10 10.71
N GLN A 64 9.77 6.81 10.81
CA GLN A 64 8.82 7.37 9.85
C GLN A 64 8.80 8.88 10.01
N TRP A 65 9.41 9.56 9.05
CA TRP A 65 9.33 10.99 8.95
C TRP A 65 7.90 11.35 8.59
N PHE A 66 7.40 12.43 9.19
CA PHE A 66 6.11 12.96 8.78
C PHE A 66 6.22 13.43 7.34
N ARG A 67 5.28 12.97 6.52
CA ARG A 67 5.09 13.44 5.15
C ARG A 67 3.64 13.90 5.04
N PHE A 68 3.45 15.01 4.36
CA PHE A 68 2.13 15.44 3.95
C PHE A 68 1.71 14.57 2.77
N GLU A 69 0.51 13.99 2.81
CA GLU A 69 -0.03 13.15 1.72
C GLU A 69 -0.95 14.00 0.84
N ALA A 70 -0.78 13.91 -0.48
CA ALA A 70 -1.57 14.72 -1.42
C ALA A 70 -3.06 14.44 -1.29
N ALA A 71 -3.44 13.19 -0.99
CA ALA A 71 -4.82 12.81 -0.76
C ALA A 71 -5.51 13.62 0.36
N TRP A 72 -4.77 14.17 1.32
CA TRP A 72 -5.36 15.00 2.38
C TRP A 72 -6.04 16.26 1.82
N THR A 73 -5.53 16.83 0.73
CA THR A 73 -6.13 18.04 0.12
C THR A 73 -7.48 17.77 -0.54
N SER A 74 -7.81 16.51 -0.82
CA SER A 74 -9.13 16.13 -1.37
C SER A 74 -10.25 16.20 -0.32
N ASN A 75 -9.90 16.18 0.97
CA ASN A 75 -10.86 16.26 2.05
C ASN A 75 -10.98 17.71 2.54
N PRO A 76 -12.18 18.33 2.48
CA PRO A 76 -12.39 19.72 2.91
C PRO A 76 -11.90 20.01 4.34
N MET A 77 -12.00 19.02 5.24
CA MET A 77 -11.58 19.15 6.65
C MET A 77 -10.06 19.36 6.82
N CYS A 78 -9.25 19.08 5.80
CA CYS A 78 -7.79 19.26 5.90
C CYS A 78 -7.42 20.71 6.21
N ALA A 79 -8.09 21.67 5.56
CA ALA A 79 -7.85 23.10 5.77
C ALA A 79 -8.22 23.50 7.21
N ASP A 80 -9.38 23.05 7.68
CA ASP A 80 -9.87 23.32 9.03
C ASP A 80 -8.92 22.77 10.11
N VAL A 81 -8.42 21.55 9.92
CA VAL A 81 -7.45 20.93 10.85
C VAL A 81 -6.15 21.73 10.91
N ILE A 82 -5.65 22.20 9.76
CA ILE A 82 -4.45 23.02 9.70
C ILE A 82 -4.70 24.35 10.41
N GLN A 83 -5.81 25.02 10.11
CA GLN A 83 -6.17 26.31 10.69
C GLN A 83 -6.31 26.23 12.21
N GLN A 84 -7.10 25.29 12.71
CA GLN A 84 -7.30 25.09 14.16
C GLN A 84 -5.97 24.80 14.87
N ALA A 85 -5.12 23.94 14.29
CA ALA A 85 -3.82 23.64 14.87
C ALA A 85 -2.87 24.85 14.84
N TRP A 86 -2.93 25.66 13.79
CA TRP A 86 -2.11 26.87 13.64
C TRP A 86 -2.50 27.97 14.63
N GLU A 87 -3.79 28.13 14.89
CA GLU A 87 -4.35 29.11 15.82
C GLU A 87 -4.25 28.68 17.29
N SER A 88 -4.13 27.38 17.57
CA SER A 88 -3.95 26.84 18.93
C SER A 88 -2.67 27.29 19.63
N VAL A 89 -1.68 27.76 18.86
CA VAL A 89 -0.40 28.23 19.37
C VAL A 89 -0.40 29.75 19.44
N THR A 90 -0.49 30.27 20.67
CA THR A 90 -0.26 31.67 21.00
C THR A 90 1.15 31.80 21.60
N ALA A 91 2.06 32.49 20.91
CA ALA A 91 3.43 32.66 21.37
C ALA A 91 3.87 34.15 21.28
N PRO A 92 4.59 34.67 22.29
CA PRO A 92 4.96 36.08 22.37
C PRO A 92 6.09 36.50 21.42
N SER A 93 6.81 35.57 20.76
CA SER A 93 7.88 35.87 19.81
C SER A 93 7.67 35.20 18.44
N LEU A 94 7.98 35.91 17.35
CA LEU A 94 7.74 35.45 15.98
C LEU A 94 8.43 34.12 15.62
N HIS A 95 9.70 33.95 15.97
CA HIS A 95 10.49 32.77 15.57
C HIS A 95 10.13 31.50 16.36
N GLY A 96 9.92 31.61 17.68
CA GLY A 96 9.44 30.50 18.50
C GLY A 96 8.01 30.08 18.12
N SER A 97 7.18 31.05 17.70
CA SER A 97 5.81 30.84 17.24
C SER A 97 5.75 29.98 15.98
N LEU A 98 6.58 30.25 14.97
CA LEU A 98 6.52 29.51 13.69
C LEU A 98 6.83 28.02 13.85
N VAL A 99 7.91 27.67 14.55
CA VAL A 99 8.30 26.27 14.78
C VAL A 99 7.24 25.53 15.59
N ALA A 100 6.69 26.19 16.62
CA ALA A 100 5.62 25.64 17.43
C ALA A 100 4.33 25.41 16.61
N LYS A 101 3.96 26.35 15.74
CA LYS A 101 2.80 26.25 14.84
C LYS A 101 2.95 25.11 13.83
N ILE A 102 4.09 25.00 13.14
CA ILE A 102 4.37 23.89 12.22
C ILE A 102 4.30 22.55 12.97
N ARG A 103 4.84 22.49 14.19
CA ARG A 103 4.76 21.28 15.02
C ARG A 103 3.31 20.95 15.40
N ALA A 104 2.50 21.95 15.75
CA ALA A 104 1.09 21.76 16.06
C ALA A 104 0.32 21.23 14.85
N CYS A 105 0.47 21.84 13.67
CA CYS A 105 -0.16 21.36 12.44
C CYS A 105 0.27 19.93 12.09
N ARG A 106 1.57 19.61 12.23
CA ARG A 106 2.06 18.24 12.04
C ARG A 106 1.36 17.24 12.95
N LEU A 107 1.19 17.57 14.23
CA LEU A 107 0.54 16.68 15.19
C LEU A 107 -0.96 16.55 14.92
N GLY A 108 -1.64 17.68 14.64
CA GLY A 108 -3.05 17.72 14.26
C GLY A 108 -3.35 16.90 13.02
N LEU A 109 -2.59 17.11 11.93
CA LEU A 109 -2.71 16.31 10.71
C LEU A 109 -2.41 14.84 10.94
N ARG A 110 -1.42 14.49 11.77
CA ARG A 110 -1.11 13.09 12.07
C ARG A 110 -2.24 12.39 12.83
N GLN A 111 -2.84 13.09 13.79
CA GLN A 111 -4.00 12.61 14.54
C GLN A 111 -5.20 12.44 13.60
N TRP A 112 -5.54 13.50 12.87
CA TRP A 112 -6.65 13.51 11.93
C TRP A 112 -6.51 12.45 10.84
N ASN A 113 -5.29 12.24 10.30
CA ASN A 113 -5.03 11.18 9.34
C ASN A 113 -5.37 9.80 9.91
N ARG A 114 -4.99 9.54 11.17
CA ARG A 114 -5.32 8.28 11.85
C ARG A 114 -6.83 8.12 12.06
N ASP A 115 -7.54 9.20 12.35
CA ASP A 115 -8.96 9.14 12.69
C ASP A 115 -9.87 9.08 11.44
N CYS A 116 -9.52 9.83 10.38
CA CYS A 116 -10.32 9.90 9.16
C CYS A 116 -9.94 8.86 8.10
N PHE A 117 -8.65 8.60 7.90
CA PHE A 117 -8.17 7.68 6.87
C PHE A 117 -7.72 6.35 7.48
N GLY A 118 -7.14 6.40 8.69
CA GLY A 118 -6.54 5.25 9.35
C GLY A 118 -5.27 4.79 8.63
N ASN A 119 -4.92 3.53 8.80
CA ASN A 119 -3.79 2.96 8.07
C ASN A 119 -4.26 2.46 6.71
N ILE A 120 -4.43 3.37 5.73
CA ILE A 120 -4.87 3.03 4.36
C ILE A 120 -3.99 1.93 3.79
N LYS A 121 -2.66 2.05 3.92
CA LYS A 121 -1.70 1.05 3.44
C LYS A 121 -1.95 -0.34 4.02
N HIS A 122 -2.31 -0.41 5.30
CA HIS A 122 -2.68 -1.68 5.94
C HIS A 122 -3.99 -2.23 5.38
N LYS A 123 -5.03 -1.38 5.25
CA LYS A 123 -6.31 -1.79 4.66
C LYS A 123 -6.15 -2.25 3.21
N SER A 124 -5.37 -1.54 2.39
CA SER A 124 -5.03 -1.91 1.02
C SER A 124 -4.32 -3.26 0.97
N LYS A 125 -3.38 -3.50 1.89
CA LYS A 125 -2.71 -4.79 2.02
C LYS A 125 -3.67 -5.90 2.45
N GLU A 126 -4.50 -5.68 3.46
CA GLU A 126 -5.49 -6.67 3.93
C GLU A 126 -6.48 -7.06 2.83
N LEU A 127 -7.00 -6.08 2.07
CA LEU A 127 -7.87 -6.33 0.94
C LEU A 127 -7.13 -7.11 -0.16
N GLY A 128 -5.89 -6.72 -0.48
CA GLY A 128 -5.06 -7.45 -1.44
C GLY A 128 -4.82 -8.90 -1.02
N ASP A 129 -4.44 -9.13 0.23
CA ASP A 129 -4.21 -10.46 0.80
C ASP A 129 -5.51 -11.30 0.78
N LYS A 130 -6.67 -10.70 1.08
CA LYS A 130 -7.98 -11.37 1.01
C LYS A 130 -8.36 -11.77 -0.41
N ILE A 131 -8.21 -10.85 -1.38
CA ILE A 131 -8.45 -11.12 -2.81
C ILE A 131 -7.55 -12.26 -3.28
N ASN A 132 -6.26 -12.19 -2.96
CA ASN A 132 -5.28 -13.20 -3.35
C ASN A 132 -5.58 -14.57 -2.73
N GLY A 133 -5.99 -14.61 -1.45
CA GLY A 133 -6.42 -15.84 -0.78
C GLY A 133 -7.65 -16.47 -1.43
N MET A 134 -8.65 -15.68 -1.81
CA MET A 134 -9.84 -16.17 -2.51
C MET A 134 -9.47 -16.75 -3.88
N LEU A 135 -8.68 -16.00 -4.67
CA LEU A 135 -8.24 -16.40 -5.99
C LEU A 135 -7.26 -17.58 -5.98
N ALA A 136 -6.61 -17.88 -4.86
CA ALA A 136 -5.76 -19.06 -4.70
C ALA A 136 -6.55 -20.37 -4.57
N THR A 137 -7.84 -20.30 -4.23
CA THR A 137 -8.72 -21.48 -4.06
C THR A 137 -9.66 -21.66 -5.26
N THR A 138 -10.55 -22.64 -5.18
CA THR A 138 -11.63 -22.87 -6.14
C THR A 138 -12.43 -21.59 -6.38
N ILE A 139 -12.56 -21.17 -7.64
CA ILE A 139 -13.29 -19.96 -8.04
C ILE A 139 -14.74 -20.34 -8.30
N THR A 140 -15.63 -19.88 -7.42
CA THR A 140 -17.10 -19.98 -7.59
C THR A 140 -17.67 -18.63 -8.01
N ALA A 141 -18.91 -18.64 -8.50
CA ALA A 141 -19.64 -17.42 -8.82
C ALA A 141 -19.73 -16.45 -7.62
N GLU A 142 -19.96 -16.95 -6.41
CA GLU A 142 -20.04 -16.10 -5.21
C GLU A 142 -18.70 -15.44 -4.91
N LYS A 143 -17.60 -16.21 -4.93
CA LYS A 143 -16.25 -15.66 -4.69
C LYS A 143 -15.86 -14.65 -5.74
N LYS A 144 -16.21 -14.88 -7.00
CA LYS A 144 -15.93 -13.95 -8.10
C LYS A 144 -16.64 -12.62 -7.89
N ALA A 145 -17.92 -12.66 -7.52
CA ALA A 145 -18.69 -11.46 -7.19
C ALA A 145 -18.13 -10.74 -5.94
N GLU A 146 -17.66 -11.48 -4.94
CA GLU A 146 -17.03 -10.89 -3.76
C GLU A 146 -15.66 -10.25 -4.09
N VAL A 147 -14.82 -10.91 -4.89
CA VAL A 147 -13.53 -10.38 -5.33
C VAL A 147 -13.69 -9.07 -6.08
N GLU A 148 -14.70 -8.95 -6.94
CA GLU A 148 -14.94 -7.71 -7.68
C GLU A 148 -15.30 -6.55 -6.74
N LYS A 149 -16.18 -6.78 -5.75
CA LYS A 149 -16.50 -5.78 -4.72
C LYS A 149 -15.26 -5.35 -3.91
N LEU A 150 -14.38 -6.30 -3.61
CA LEU A 150 -13.13 -6.02 -2.88
C LEU A 150 -12.14 -5.23 -3.74
N ARG A 151 -12.10 -5.45 -5.06
CA ARG A 151 -11.29 -4.66 -5.99
C ARG A 151 -11.77 -3.23 -6.08
N ASP A 152 -13.07 -3.02 -6.24
CA ASP A 152 -13.65 -1.66 -6.24
C ASP A 152 -13.29 -0.94 -4.93
N SER A 153 -13.36 -1.65 -3.81
CA SER A 153 -12.97 -1.10 -2.50
C SER A 153 -11.48 -0.75 -2.44
N LEU A 154 -10.61 -1.57 -3.04
CA LEU A 154 -9.17 -1.35 -3.10
C LEU A 154 -8.82 -0.16 -4.00
N GLU A 155 -9.45 -0.03 -5.17
CA GLU A 155 -9.26 1.11 -6.08
C GLU A 155 -9.70 2.43 -5.43
N ASN A 156 -10.84 2.40 -4.73
CA ASN A 156 -11.32 3.54 -3.95
C ASN A 156 -10.38 3.94 -2.80
N LEU A 157 -9.61 2.99 -2.23
CA LEU A 157 -8.59 3.29 -1.23
C LEU A 157 -7.30 3.81 -1.87
N ALA A 158 -6.90 3.27 -3.01
CA ALA A 158 -5.74 3.75 -3.77
C ALA A 158 -5.94 5.19 -4.26
N ALA A 159 -7.17 5.57 -4.61
CA ALA A 159 -7.52 6.96 -4.93
C ALA A 159 -7.41 7.93 -3.72
N LYS A 160 -7.27 7.39 -2.51
CA LYS A 160 -7.11 8.15 -1.25
C LYS A 160 -5.68 8.11 -0.70
N GLU A 161 -4.71 7.52 -1.41
CA GLU A 161 -3.27 7.59 -1.10
C GLU A 161 -2.61 8.79 -1.80
#